data_AF-A0A5K1F6U0-F1
#
_entry.id   AF-A0A5K1F6U0-F1
#
_cell.length_a   1.000
_cell.length_b   1.000
_cell.length_c   1.000
_cell.angle_alpha   90.00
_cell.angle_beta   90.00
_cell.angle_gamma   90.00
#
_symmetry.space_group_name_H-M   'P 1'
#
loop_
_entity.id
_entity.type
_entity.pdbx_description
1 polymer ?
#
loop_
_entity_poly.entity_id
_entity_poly.type
_entity_poly.pdbx_seq_one_letter_code
_entity_poly.pdbx_strand_id
1 'polypeptide(L)' 'PSHLEEVLREAIAEGQPRSHRPWKKIIVVVEGIYSMEGELCKLPEIVAVCKKYK' A
#
# COMPACT_ATOMS: atom_id res chain seq x y z
N PRO A 1 4.10 1.16 -8.34
CA PRO A 1 3.89 0.14 -7.28
C PRO A 1 5.08 -0.03 -6.33
N SER A 2 6.34 0.17 -6.79
CA SER A 2 7.54 0.01 -5.97
C SER A 2 7.48 0.76 -4.64
N HIS A 3 7.04 2.01 -4.67
CA HIS A 3 6.91 2.81 -3.45
C HIS A 3 5.90 2.23 -2.45
N LEU A 4 4.73 1.75 -2.93
CA LEU A 4 3.74 1.10 -2.06
C LEU A 4 4.32 -0.17 -1.42
N GLU A 5 5.08 -0.95 -2.19
CA GLU A 5 5.71 -2.17 -1.71
C GLU A 5 6.78 -1.89 -0.64
N GLU A 6 7.60 -0.86 -0.85
CA GLU A 6 8.58 -0.39 0.14
C GLU A 6 7.90 0.05 1.43
N VAL A 7 6.88 0.91 1.33
CA VAL A 7 6.12 1.43 2.49
C VAL A 7 5.44 0.29 3.26
N LEU A 8 4.83 -0.68 2.55
CA LEU A 8 4.21 -1.84 3.21
C LEU A 8 5.26 -2.70 3.91
N ARG A 9 6.41 -2.97 3.27
CA ARG A 9 7.47 -3.77 3.86
C ARG A 9 8.01 -3.13 5.13
N GLU A 10 8.28 -1.82 5.11
CA GLU A 10 8.76 -1.06 6.26
C GLU A 10 7.71 -1.03 7.38
N ALA A 11 6.47 -0.69 7.07
CA ALA A 11 5.40 -0.62 8.06
C ALA A 11 5.12 -1.97 8.73
N ILE A 12 5.24 -3.08 7.99
CA ILE A 12 5.11 -4.44 8.53
C ILE A 12 6.31 -4.78 9.43
N ALA A 13 7.52 -4.43 9.02
CA ALA A 13 8.75 -4.73 9.77
C ALA A 13 8.86 -3.91 11.07
N GLU A 14 8.52 -2.62 11.02
CA GLU A 14 8.60 -1.72 12.18
C GLU A 14 7.40 -1.83 13.13
N GLY A 15 6.25 -2.25 12.61
CA GLY A 15 5.00 -2.31 13.35
C GLY A 15 4.39 -0.93 13.63
N GLN A 16 3.56 -0.85 14.67
CA GLN A 16 2.88 0.38 15.07
C GLN A 16 3.88 1.39 15.64
N PRO A 17 3.76 2.69 15.28
CA PRO A 17 4.61 3.73 15.82
C PRO A 17 4.65 3.69 17.36
N ARG A 18 5.84 3.92 17.93
CA ARG A 18 6.15 3.93 19.38
C ARG A 18 6.09 2.57 20.07
N SER A 19 5.11 1.74 19.75
CA SER A 19 4.91 0.46 20.44
C SER A 19 5.62 -0.72 19.76
N HIS A 20 5.95 -0.58 18.47
CA HIS A 20 6.49 -1.63 17.60
C HIS A 20 5.62 -2.90 17.54
N ARG A 21 4.36 -2.81 17.99
CA ARG A 21 3.43 -3.94 17.94
C ARG A 21 3.02 -4.20 16.50
N PRO A 22 2.88 -5.47 16.07
CA PRO A 22 2.40 -5.76 14.73
C PRO A 22 1.05 -5.10 14.42
N TRP A 23 0.86 -4.72 13.16
CA TRP A 23 -0.42 -4.23 12.66
C TRP A 23 -1.43 -5.38 12.61
N LYS A 24 -2.64 -5.16 13.14
CA LYS A 24 -3.72 -6.15 13.02
C LYS A 24 -4.32 -6.17 11.61
N LYS A 25 -4.37 -5.01 10.95
CA LYS A 25 -4.83 -4.81 9.58
C LYS A 25 -4.12 -3.58 9.00
N ILE A 26 -3.82 -3.63 7.72
CA ILE A 26 -3.34 -2.49 6.92
C ILE A 26 -4.37 -2.27 5.81
N ILE A 27 -4.82 -1.03 5.63
CA ILE A 27 -5.80 -0.65 4.60
C ILE A 27 -5.09 0.27 3.62
N VAL A 28 -5.14 -0.08 2.33
CA VAL A 28 -4.60 0.76 1.25
C VAL A 28 -5.77 1.45 0.57
N VAL A 29 -5.71 2.79 0.51
CA VAL A 29 -6.72 3.64 -0.14
C VAL A 29 -6.04 4.35 -1.30
N VAL A 30 -6.70 4.37 -2.46
CA VAL A 30 -6.24 5.07 -3.67
C VAL A 30 -7.26 6.15 -3.99
N GLU A 31 -6.80 7.40 -4.06
CA GLU A 31 -7.62 8.52 -4.49
C GLU A 31 -7.50 8.69 -6.00
N GLY A 32 -8.64 8.69 -6.71
CA GLY A 32 -8.68 8.88 -8.15
C GLY A 32 -8.30 7.63 -8.94
N ILE A 33 -9.22 7.15 -9.78
CA ILE A 33 -8.95 6.08 -10.75
C ILE A 33 -8.35 6.66 -12.04
N TYR A 34 -8.62 7.95 -12.28
CA TYR A 34 -8.31 8.68 -13.51
C TYR A 34 -7.79 10.07 -13.15
N SER A 35 -6.69 10.49 -13.75
CA SER A 35 -6.13 11.83 -13.58
C SER A 35 -6.74 12.83 -14.56
N MET A 36 -6.59 14.12 -14.29
CA MET A 36 -7.03 15.16 -15.24
C MET A 36 -6.18 15.16 -16.53
N GLU A 37 -4.94 14.66 -16.46
CA GLU A 37 -4.08 14.44 -17.63
C GLU A 37 -4.44 13.17 -18.42
N GLY A 38 -5.43 12.40 -17.95
CA GLY A 38 -5.92 11.20 -18.62
C GLY A 38 -5.19 9.91 -18.27
N GLU A 39 -4.41 9.91 -17.19
CA GLU A 39 -3.70 8.72 -16.73
C GLU A 39 -4.62 7.83 -15.90
N LEU A 40 -4.60 6.52 -16.17
CA LEU A 40 -5.29 5.52 -15.38
C LEU A 40 -4.38 4.98 -14.28
N CYS A 41 -4.92 4.90 -13.08
CA CYS A 41 -4.24 4.26 -11.98
C CYS A 41 -3.98 2.78 -12.31
N LYS A 42 -2.76 2.30 -12.02
CA LYS A 42 -2.35 0.89 -12.19
C LYS A 42 -2.95 -0.01 -11.11
N LEU A 43 -4.28 -0.02 -11.01
CA LEU A 43 -5.03 -0.78 -10.00
C LEU A 43 -4.68 -2.28 -9.97
N PRO A 44 -4.52 -2.98 -11.11
CA PRO A 44 -4.15 -4.41 -11.07
C PRO A 44 -2.83 -4.66 -10.34
N GLU A 45 -1.82 -3.83 -10.58
CA GLU A 45 -0.50 -3.93 -9.95
C GLU A 45 -0.57 -3.61 -8.45
N ILE A 46 -1.34 -2.57 -8.07
CA ILE A 46 -1.56 -2.21 -6.66
C ILE A 46 -2.24 -3.35 -5.91
N VAL A 47 -3.29 -3.94 -6.49
CA VAL A 47 -4.00 -5.08 -5.90
C VAL A 47 -3.07 -6.30 -5.77
N ALA A 48 -2.20 -6.55 -6.74
CA ALA A 48 -1.21 -7.62 -6.66
C ALA A 48 -0.24 -7.44 -5.48
N VAL A 49 0.25 -6.20 -5.27
CA VAL A 49 1.09 -5.87 -4.12
C VAL A 49 0.33 -6.08 -2.81
N CYS A 50 -0.89 -5.56 -2.68
CA CYS A 50 -1.71 -5.76 -1.48
C CYS A 50 -1.97 -7.24 -1.16
N LYS A 51 -2.15 -8.08 -2.19
CA LYS A 51 -2.34 -9.52 -2.03
C LYS A 51 -1.07 -10.26 -1.60
N LYS A 52 0.12 -9.76 -1.97
CA LYS A 52 1.41 -10.33 -1.60
C LYS A 52 1.67 -10.30 -0.09
N TYR A 53 1.16 -9.29 0.61
CA TYR A 53 1.39 -9.05 2.04
C TYR A 53 0.14 -9.27 2.91
N LYS A 54 -0.80 -10.11 2.44
CA LYS A 54 -2.09 -10.35 3.09
C LYS A 54 -2.00 -11.33 4.27
#